data_AF-A0A7K4EYH9-F1
#
_entry.id   AF-A0A7K4EYH9-F1
#
_cell.length_a   1.000
_cell.length_b   1.000
_cell.length_c   1.000
_cell.angle_alpha   90.00
_cell.angle_beta   90.00
_cell.angle_gamma   90.00
#
_symmetry.space_group_name_H-M   'P 1'
#
loop_
_entity.id
_entity.type
_entity.pdbx_description
1 polymer ?
#
loop_
_entity_poly.entity_id
_entity_poly.type
_entity_poly.pdbx_seq_one_letter_code
_entity_poly.pdbx_strand_id
1 'polypeptide(L)'
;MSQELERVYTINLGKVKISQSQHRAVRAINMIREFAQHHMKVETIKIEEDLAHEVWAKGVRNPPRKVRVRMSKTDDGYVLVSRYDEDVESKVTPEKETKQVLDKVEEPAKEAPKKEEPAKEAPKKEEPAKEAPKKD
;
A
#
# COMPACT_ATOMS: atom_id res chain seq x y z
N MET A 1 -1.71 -10.38 -35.41
CA MET A 1 -2.06 -11.28 -34.30
C MET A 1 -1.51 -10.66 -33.03
N SER A 2 -2.21 -9.69 -32.46
CA SER A 2 -1.82 -9.04 -31.21
C SER A 2 -2.33 -9.92 -30.08
N GLN A 3 -1.44 -10.70 -29.48
CA GLN A 3 -1.77 -11.51 -28.32
C GLN A 3 -1.56 -10.64 -27.08
N GLU A 4 -2.61 -9.93 -26.68
CA GLU A 4 -2.69 -9.36 -25.33
C GLU A 4 -2.65 -10.53 -24.35
N LEU A 5 -1.51 -10.67 -23.68
CA LEU A 5 -1.19 -11.82 -22.87
C LEU A 5 -1.12 -11.36 -21.42
N GLU A 6 -2.29 -11.25 -20.80
CA GLU A 6 -2.39 -10.90 -19.39
C GLU A 6 -2.35 -12.16 -18.53
N ARG A 7 -1.46 -12.17 -17.53
CA ARG A 7 -1.36 -13.28 -16.57
C ARG A 7 -1.13 -12.78 -15.17
N VAL A 8 -1.79 -13.42 -14.22
CA VAL A 8 -1.57 -13.20 -12.79
C VAL A 8 -0.67 -14.30 -12.26
N TYR A 9 0.43 -13.91 -11.61
CA TYR A 9 1.39 -14.81 -11.00
C TYR A 9 1.60 -14.47 -9.53
N THR A 10 1.95 -15.50 -8.75
CA THR A 10 2.48 -15.32 -7.40
C THR A 10 3.99 -15.54 -7.42
N ILE A 11 4.75 -14.50 -7.14
CA ILE A 11 6.22 -14.54 -7.14
C ILE A 11 6.70 -14.85 -5.72
N ASN A 12 7.47 -15.94 -5.58
CA ASN A 12 8.06 -16.35 -4.31
C ASN A 12 9.44 -15.71 -4.12
N LEU A 13 9.52 -14.68 -3.28
CA LEU A 13 10.75 -13.91 -3.00
C LEU A 13 11.60 -14.53 -1.88
N GLY A 14 11.55 -15.86 -1.73
CA GLY A 14 12.21 -16.54 -0.62
C GLY A 14 13.71 -16.55 -0.64
N LYS A 15 14.25 -16.60 -1.85
CA LYS A 15 15.69 -16.62 -2.09
C LYS A 15 16.34 -15.29 -1.70
N VAL A 16 15.56 -14.23 -1.51
CA VAL A 16 16.04 -12.93 -1.03
C VAL A 16 16.71 -13.03 0.34
N LYS A 17 16.28 -13.94 1.22
CA LYS A 17 16.89 -14.05 2.57
C LYS A 17 18.35 -14.55 2.56
N ILE A 18 18.79 -15.16 1.45
CA ILE A 18 20.17 -15.64 1.25
C ILE A 18 21.13 -14.45 1.14
N SER A 19 20.68 -13.32 0.58
CA SER A 19 21.52 -12.15 0.43
C SER A 19 21.68 -11.37 1.75
N GLN A 20 22.74 -10.56 1.78
CA GLN A 20 23.02 -9.58 2.83
C GLN A 20 21.78 -8.73 3.13
N SER A 21 21.53 -8.50 4.41
CA SER A 21 20.29 -7.85 4.89
C SER A 21 20.02 -6.48 4.25
N GLN A 22 21.07 -5.71 3.96
CA GLN A 22 20.97 -4.38 3.36
C GLN A 22 20.63 -4.38 1.86
N HIS A 23 20.74 -5.52 1.17
CA HIS A 23 20.51 -5.61 -0.28
C HIS A 23 19.27 -6.45 -0.61
N ARG A 24 18.41 -6.74 0.37
CA ARG A 24 17.29 -7.66 0.20
C ARG A 24 16.20 -7.09 -0.70
N ALA A 25 15.71 -5.87 -0.45
CA ALA A 25 14.70 -5.26 -1.32
C ALA A 25 15.21 -5.07 -2.75
N VAL A 26 16.48 -4.66 -2.93
CA VAL A 26 17.10 -4.57 -4.26
C VAL A 26 17.15 -5.95 -4.95
N ARG A 27 17.53 -7.00 -4.22
CA ARG A 27 17.51 -8.36 -4.76
C ARG A 27 16.10 -8.82 -5.11
N ALA A 28 15.09 -8.45 -4.32
CA ALA A 28 13.70 -8.76 -4.58
C ALA A 28 13.22 -8.18 -5.92
N ILE A 29 13.54 -6.91 -6.20
CA ILE A 29 13.24 -6.27 -7.50
C ILE A 29 13.91 -7.03 -8.65
N ASN A 30 15.18 -7.38 -8.50
CA ASN A 30 15.89 -8.15 -9.52
C ASN A 30 15.26 -9.54 -9.73
N MET A 31 14.79 -10.20 -8.66
CA MET A 31 14.06 -11.47 -8.79
C MET A 31 12.72 -11.31 -9.53
N ILE A 32 12.00 -10.20 -9.32
CA ILE A 32 10.76 -9.91 -10.05
C ILE A 32 11.07 -9.70 -11.54
N ARG A 33 12.14 -8.97 -11.85
CA ARG A 33 12.61 -8.77 -13.23
C ARG A 33 13.01 -10.10 -13.88
N GLU A 34 13.82 -10.91 -13.21
CA GLU A 34 14.18 -12.26 -13.68
C GLU A 34 12.93 -13.09 -13.94
N PHE A 35 11.96 -13.09 -13.03
CA PHE A 35 10.73 -13.85 -13.18
C PHE A 35 9.93 -13.41 -14.42
N ALA A 36 9.78 -12.11 -14.64
CA ALA A 36 9.10 -11.55 -15.81
C ALA A 36 9.81 -11.94 -17.12
N GLN A 37 11.14 -11.85 -17.14
CA GLN A 37 11.95 -12.24 -18.31
C GLN A 37 11.72 -13.71 -18.68
N HIS A 38 11.71 -14.60 -17.68
CA HIS A 38 11.54 -16.05 -17.91
C HIS A 38 10.13 -16.41 -18.40
N HIS A 39 9.09 -15.77 -17.86
CA HIS A 39 7.69 -16.13 -18.17
C HIS A 39 7.20 -15.50 -19.48
N MET A 40 7.58 -14.25 -19.72
CA MET A 40 7.08 -13.49 -20.88
C MET A 40 8.05 -13.52 -22.06
N LYS A 41 9.30 -13.96 -21.86
CA LYS A 41 10.37 -14.04 -22.87
C LYS A 41 10.66 -12.69 -23.55
N VAL A 42 10.71 -11.64 -22.75
CA VAL A 42 10.97 -10.26 -23.17
C VAL A 42 12.07 -9.67 -22.29
N GLU A 43 12.99 -8.91 -22.88
CA GLU A 43 14.13 -8.32 -22.17
C GLU A 43 13.77 -7.03 -21.44
N THR A 44 12.96 -6.17 -22.05
CA THR A 44 12.57 -4.87 -21.50
C THR A 44 11.39 -5.03 -20.54
N ILE A 45 11.64 -4.83 -19.25
CA ILE A 45 10.64 -5.00 -18.18
C ILE A 45 10.51 -3.70 -17.41
N LYS A 46 9.28 -3.19 -17.33
CA LYS A 46 8.91 -2.02 -16.55
C LYS A 46 8.08 -2.47 -15.35
N ILE A 47 8.53 -2.06 -14.16
CA ILE A 47 7.86 -2.35 -12.89
C ILE A 47 7.11 -1.09 -12.50
N GLU A 48 5.83 -1.24 -12.17
CA GLU A 48 5.03 -0.13 -11.68
C GLU A 48 5.49 0.35 -10.30
N GLU A 49 5.18 1.60 -10.01
CA GLU A 49 5.56 2.27 -8.77
C GLU A 49 4.90 1.60 -7.56
N ASP A 50 3.62 1.25 -7.65
CA ASP A 50 2.86 0.64 -6.54
C ASP A 50 3.46 -0.69 -6.10
N LEU A 51 3.90 -1.51 -7.07
CA LEU A 51 4.58 -2.76 -6.79
C LEU A 51 5.95 -2.52 -6.14
N ALA A 52 6.68 -1.48 -6.57
CA ALA A 52 7.93 -1.12 -5.94
C ALA A 52 7.70 -0.63 -4.50
N HIS A 53 6.76 0.28 -4.27
CA HIS A 53 6.39 0.77 -2.94
C HIS A 53 6.06 -0.36 -1.98
N GLU A 54 5.32 -1.37 -2.44
CA GLU A 54 5.00 -2.53 -1.61
C GLU A 54 6.26 -3.34 -1.22
N VAL A 55 7.18 -3.53 -2.16
CA VAL A 55 8.46 -4.22 -1.88
C VAL A 55 9.30 -3.45 -0.86
N TRP A 56 9.25 -2.11 -0.91
CA TRP A 56 9.97 -1.22 -0.01
C TRP A 56 9.19 -0.80 1.26
N ALA A 57 7.93 -1.19 1.41
CA ALA A 57 7.04 -0.73 2.48
C ALA A 57 7.58 -1.02 3.89
N LYS A 58 8.34 -2.11 4.05
CA LYS A 58 8.98 -2.52 5.33
C LYS A 58 10.48 -2.20 5.37
N GLY A 59 10.94 -1.32 4.47
CA GLY A 59 12.33 -0.94 4.29
C GLY A 59 13.18 -2.02 3.61
N VAL A 60 14.47 -1.73 3.47
CA VAL A 60 15.40 -2.54 2.67
C VAL A 60 15.63 -3.95 3.23
N ARG A 61 15.47 -4.12 4.56
CA ARG A 61 15.83 -5.35 5.30
C ARG A 61 14.79 -6.45 5.19
N ASN A 62 13.52 -6.09 5.02
CA ASN A 62 12.41 -7.03 5.15
C ASN A 62 11.37 -6.91 4.02
N PRO A 63 11.74 -7.18 2.76
CA PRO A 63 10.78 -7.21 1.67
C PRO A 63 9.72 -8.31 1.88
N PRO A 64 8.53 -8.18 1.26
CA PRO A 64 7.48 -9.21 1.29
C PRO A 64 7.99 -10.58 0.82
N ARG A 65 7.49 -11.65 1.45
CA ARG A 65 7.94 -13.03 1.16
C ARG A 65 7.33 -13.61 -0.11
N LYS A 66 6.16 -13.12 -0.48
CA LYS A 66 5.38 -13.45 -1.68
C LYS A 66 4.72 -12.17 -2.17
N VAL A 67 4.65 -11.98 -3.48
CA VAL A 67 3.94 -10.86 -4.09
C VAL A 67 3.11 -11.38 -5.26
N ARG A 68 1.87 -10.91 -5.34
CA ARG A 68 0.96 -11.23 -6.44
C ARG A 68 0.97 -10.11 -7.45
N VAL A 69 1.17 -10.49 -8.70
CA VAL A 69 1.56 -9.57 -9.75
C VAL A 69 0.78 -9.91 -11.01
N ARG A 70 0.25 -8.87 -11.66
CA ARG A 70 -0.29 -8.95 -13.01
C ARG A 70 0.82 -8.58 -13.99
N MET A 71 1.02 -9.40 -15.00
CA MET A 71 1.94 -9.14 -16.10
C MET A 71 1.14 -8.96 -17.37
N SER A 72 1.31 -7.80 -18.02
CA SER A 72 0.69 -7.50 -19.31
C SER A 72 1.79 -7.23 -20.33
N LYS A 73 1.66 -7.84 -21.51
CA LYS A 73 2.57 -7.62 -22.63
C LYS A 73 2.00 -6.50 -23.50
N THR A 74 2.70 -5.38 -23.59
CA THR A 74 2.32 -4.25 -24.45
C THR A 74 2.88 -4.46 -25.86
N ASP A 75 2.20 -3.93 -26.88
CA ASP A 75 2.63 -4.01 -28.28
C ASP A 75 3.98 -3.32 -28.55
N ASP A 76 4.34 -2.35 -27.71
CA ASP A 76 5.63 -1.65 -27.69
C ASP A 76 6.84 -2.56 -27.33
N GLY A 77 6.61 -3.84 -27.07
CA GLY A 77 7.68 -4.82 -26.84
C GLY A 77 8.26 -4.80 -25.42
N TYR A 78 7.61 -4.16 -24.45
CA TYR A 78 7.93 -4.28 -23.03
C TYR A 78 6.83 -4.98 -22.24
N VAL A 79 7.21 -5.53 -21.08
CA VAL A 79 6.27 -6.12 -20.13
C VAL A 79 6.05 -5.13 -19.00
N LEU A 80 4.77 -4.83 -18.74
CA LEU A 80 4.35 -4.05 -17.58
C LEU A 80 4.00 -5.01 -16.44
N VAL A 81 4.56 -4.72 -15.27
CA VAL A 81 4.44 -5.55 -14.08
C VAL A 81 3.72 -4.73 -13.00
N SER A 82 2.45 -5.04 -12.81
CA SER A 82 1.51 -4.32 -11.95
C SER A 82 1.19 -5.11 -10.69
N ARG A 83 0.88 -4.40 -9.60
CA ARG A 83 0.34 -4.99 -8.36
C ARG A 83 -1.02 -5.64 -8.66
N TYR A 84 -1.26 -6.84 -8.14
CA TYR A 84 -2.59 -7.47 -8.19
C TYR A 84 -3.24 -7.39 -6.82
N ASP A 85 -4.23 -6.50 -6.69
CA ASP A 85 -5.08 -6.42 -5.51
C ASP A 85 -6.38 -7.20 -5.77
N GLU A 86 -6.56 -8.33 -5.10
CA GLU A 86 -7.82 -9.09 -5.12
C GLU A 86 -8.98 -8.33 -4.46
N ASP A 87 -8.64 -7.37 -3.61
CA ASP A 87 -9.61 -6.68 -2.75
C ASP A 87 -10.42 -5.58 -3.46
N VAL A 88 -10.17 -5.31 -4.74
CA VAL A 88 -10.90 -4.25 -5.48
C VAL A 88 -12.25 -4.77 -6.00
N GLU A 89 -12.39 -6.05 -6.31
CA GLU A 89 -13.69 -6.62 -6.72
C GLU A 89 -14.68 -6.76 -5.55
N SER A 90 -14.20 -6.81 -4.30
CA SER A 90 -15.04 -6.97 -3.10
C SER A 90 -15.38 -5.67 -2.37
N LYS A 91 -14.71 -4.55 -2.69
CA LYS A 91 -14.96 -3.23 -2.07
C LYS A 91 -15.83 -2.28 -2.88
N VAL A 92 -16.22 -2.63 -4.11
CA VAL A 92 -17.17 -1.83 -4.93
C VAL A 92 -18.63 -2.23 -4.67
N THR A 93 -18.89 -3.38 -4.04
CA THR A 93 -20.24 -3.85 -3.66
C THR A 93 -20.77 -3.45 -2.27
N PRO A 94 -19.98 -3.05 -1.24
CA PRO A 94 -20.56 -2.74 0.06
C PRO A 94 -20.87 -1.26 0.33
N GLU A 95 -20.46 -0.28 -0.49
CA GLU A 95 -20.71 1.16 -0.18
C GLU A 95 -21.96 1.76 -0.83
N LYS A 96 -22.54 1.11 -1.85
CA LYS A 96 -23.76 1.64 -2.52
C LYS A 96 -25.06 1.25 -1.81
N GLU A 97 -25.03 0.27 -0.92
CA GLU A 97 -26.21 -0.21 -0.19
C GLU A 97 -26.37 0.42 1.21
N THR A 98 -25.29 0.92 1.82
CA THR A 98 -25.34 1.45 3.20
C THR A 98 -26.05 2.81 3.33
N LYS A 99 -26.32 3.51 2.23
CA LYS A 99 -27.02 4.81 2.26
C LYS A 99 -28.55 4.73 2.23
N GLN A 100 -29.15 3.56 2.00
CA GLN A 100 -30.62 3.46 1.83
C GLN A 100 -31.40 2.95 3.06
N VAL A 101 -30.73 2.66 4.19
CA VAL A 101 -31.39 2.08 5.38
C VAL A 101 -31.66 3.11 6.51
N LEU A 102 -31.23 4.37 6.36
CA LEU A 102 -31.33 5.38 7.44
C LEU A 102 -32.63 6.23 7.44
N ASP A 103 -33.48 6.16 6.41
CA ASP A 103 -34.64 7.06 6.26
C ASP A 103 -36.01 6.47 6.68
N LYS A 104 -36.06 5.42 7.52
CA LYS A 104 -37.35 4.77 7.88
C LYS A 104 -37.64 4.51 9.35
N VAL A 105 -36.93 5.12 10.30
CA VAL A 105 -37.37 5.09 11.71
C VAL A 105 -37.18 6.44 12.37
N GLU A 106 -38.21 7.29 12.26
CA GLU A 106 -38.38 8.48 13.10
C GLU A 106 -39.59 8.24 14.03
N GLU A 107 -39.29 8.09 15.32
CA GLU A 107 -39.98 8.57 16.55
C GLU A 107 -41.51 8.46 16.75
N PRO A 108 -42.00 8.18 18.00
CA PRO A 108 -42.09 9.25 19.02
C PRO A 108 -41.88 8.88 20.51
N ALA A 109 -41.26 9.83 21.23
CA ALA A 109 -41.52 10.33 22.61
C ALA A 109 -41.47 9.35 23.80
N LYS A 110 -40.91 9.61 24.99
CA LYS A 110 -40.53 10.80 25.80
C LYS A 110 -39.72 10.19 26.98
N GLU A 111 -38.62 10.76 27.49
CA GLU A 111 -38.61 11.72 28.60
C GLU A 111 -37.13 12.06 28.95
N ALA A 112 -36.84 13.35 29.14
CA ALA A 112 -35.57 13.93 29.59
C ALA A 112 -35.82 14.64 30.95
N PRO A 113 -34.87 15.31 31.65
CA PRO A 113 -33.40 15.23 31.73
C PRO A 113 -32.86 15.39 33.18
N LYS A 114 -31.55 15.11 33.41
CA LYS A 114 -30.66 15.85 34.35
C LYS A 114 -29.21 15.42 34.09
N LYS A 115 -28.37 16.23 33.42
CA LYS A 115 -27.62 17.42 33.89
C LYS A 115 -26.39 17.04 34.71
N GLU A 116 -25.20 17.08 34.08
CA GLU A 116 -23.96 17.71 34.59
C GLU A 116 -22.76 17.47 33.63
N GLU A 117 -22.39 18.51 32.89
CA GLU A 117 -20.99 18.95 32.74
C GLU A 117 -20.82 20.12 33.74
N PRO A 118 -19.63 20.48 34.27
CA PRO A 118 -18.42 20.72 33.47
C PRO A 118 -17.05 20.57 34.19
N ALA A 119 -15.99 21.00 33.46
CA ALA A 119 -14.68 21.49 33.90
C ALA A 119 -13.51 20.49 33.71
N LYS A 120 -12.70 20.68 32.66
CA LYS A 120 -11.52 21.58 32.59
C LYS A 120 -10.43 21.18 33.59
N GLU A 121 -9.33 20.62 33.07
CA GLU A 121 -8.03 21.23 33.38
C GLU A 121 -6.99 20.96 32.28
N ALA A 122 -6.58 22.05 31.64
CA ALA A 122 -5.27 22.20 31.04
C ALA A 122 -4.57 23.31 31.85
N PRO A 123 -3.29 23.11 32.20
CA PRO A 123 -2.32 24.20 32.19
C PRO A 123 -1.15 23.79 31.28
N LYS A 124 -0.96 24.37 30.10
CA LYS A 124 -0.27 25.65 29.83
C LYS A 124 1.02 25.86 30.64
N LYS A 125 2.13 25.72 29.91
CA LYS A 125 3.22 26.72 29.74
C LYS A 125 4.37 26.71 30.75
N GLU A 126 5.54 26.29 30.28
CA GLU A 126 6.84 26.91 30.60
C GLU A 126 7.85 26.69 29.44
N GLU A 127 7.89 27.64 28.50
CA GLU A 127 9.14 28.23 28.01
C GLU A 127 9.28 29.56 28.77
N PRO A 128 10.46 29.97 29.26
CA PRO A 128 11.49 30.59 28.40
C PRO A 128 12.93 30.28 28.91
N ALA A 129 14.08 30.72 28.39
CA ALA A 129 14.43 31.77 27.45
C ALA A 129 15.81 31.47 26.81
N LYS A 130 15.96 31.98 25.58
CA LYS A 130 17.16 32.50 24.91
C LYS A 130 18.44 32.63 25.76
N GLU A 131 19.54 32.08 25.25
CA GLU A 131 20.83 32.77 25.29
C GLU A 131 21.69 32.44 24.06
N ALA A 132 21.79 33.41 23.16
CA ALA A 132 22.90 33.67 22.26
C ALA A 132 22.92 35.20 22.08
N PRO A 133 24.03 35.87 21.69
CA PRO A 133 25.37 35.38 21.38
C PRO A 133 26.51 36.20 22.07
N LYS A 134 27.77 35.76 21.98
CA LYS A 134 28.92 36.70 21.92
C LYS A 134 30.08 36.13 21.11
N LYS A 135 30.51 36.96 20.16
CA LYS A 135 31.79 36.96 19.46
C LYS A 135 32.96 36.82 20.43
N ASP A 136 33.96 36.02 20.06
CA ASP A 136 35.30 36.47 19.62
C ASP A 136 35.89 35.40 18.68
#